data_AF-A0A8T5K0M3-F1
#
_entry.id   AF-A0A8T5K0M3-F1
#
_cell.length_a   1.000
_cell.length_b   1.000
_cell.length_c   1.000
_cell.angle_alpha   90.00
_cell.angle_beta   90.00
_cell.angle_gamma   90.00
#
_symmetry.space_group_name_H-M   'P 1'
#
loop_
_entity.id
_entity.type
_entity.pdbx_description
1 polymer ?
#
loop_
_entity_poly.entity_id
_entity_poly.type
_entity_poly.pdbx_seq_one_letter_code
_entity_poly.pdbx_strand_id
1 'polypeptide(L)' 'MAIIKPKELRTMDEKSISNKLKELKTELISLNAQVAMGTAPENPGKIGEIKRTIARILTIQNQMGDESKV' A
#
# COMPACT_ATOMS: atom_id res chain seq x y z
N MET A 1 0.05 -10.87 -7.00
CA MET A 1 0.70 -9.83 -7.83
C MET A 1 0.90 -8.56 -7.01
N ALA A 2 1.71 -7.60 -7.46
CA ALA A 2 1.80 -6.27 -6.86
C ALA A 2 0.76 -5.36 -7.51
N ILE A 3 0.02 -4.58 -6.73
CA ILE A 3 -0.96 -3.63 -7.30
C ILE A 3 -0.21 -2.49 -8.02
N ILE A 4 0.98 -2.11 -7.53
CA ILE A 4 1.81 -1.04 -8.10
C ILE A 4 3.28 -1.52 -8.15
N LYS A 5 3.97 -1.25 -9.26
CA LYS A 5 5.39 -1.58 -9.42
C LYS A 5 6.28 -0.51 -8.77
N PRO A 6 7.48 -0.88 -8.28
CA PRO A 6 8.41 0.07 -7.66
C PRO A 6 8.79 1.26 -8.56
N LYS A 7 8.92 1.03 -9.88
CA LYS A 7 9.27 2.07 -10.84
C LYS A 7 8.21 3.17 -10.88
N GLU A 8 6.93 2.79 -10.86
CA GLU A 8 5.80 3.72 -10.89
C GLU A 8 5.74 4.53 -9.60
N LEU A 9 6.01 3.91 -8.45
CA LEU A 9 6.06 4.60 -7.16
C LEU A 9 7.17 5.66 -7.11
N ARG A 10 8.33 5.41 -7.73
CA ARG A 10 9.44 6.37 -7.77
C ARG A 10 9.19 7.57 -8.68
N THR A 11 8.31 7.43 -9.66
CA THR A 11 7.93 8.53 -10.57
C THR A 11 6.77 9.37 -10.04
N MET A 12 6.13 8.96 -8.93
CA MET A 12 5.03 9.70 -8.32
C MET A 12 5.55 10.78 -7.37
N ASP A 13 4.80 11.87 -7.23
CA ASP A 13 5.06 12.87 -6.20
C ASP A 13 4.83 12.31 -4.80
N GLU A 14 5.60 12.80 -3.82
CA GLU A 14 5.51 12.35 -2.42
C GLU A 14 4.09 12.48 -1.83
N LYS A 15 3.38 13.54 -2.21
CA LYS A 15 1.98 13.76 -1.81
C LYS A 15 1.05 12.70 -2.41
N SER A 16 1.25 12.35 -3.67
CA SER A 16 0.50 11.32 -4.38
C SER A 16 0.74 9.94 -3.76
N ILE A 17 2.00 9.62 -3.45
CA ILE A 17 2.39 8.38 -2.75
C ILE A 17 1.73 8.32 -1.37
N SER A 18 1.76 9.41 -0.61
CA SER A 18 1.16 9.49 0.73
C SER A 18 -0.37 9.33 0.70
N ASN A 19 -1.04 9.92 -0.29
CA ASN A 19 -2.47 9.73 -0.49
C ASN A 19 -2.79 8.27 -0.84
N LYS A 20 -2.01 7.65 -1.73
CA LYS A 20 -2.18 6.23 -2.09
C LYS A 20 -1.99 5.31 -0.89
N LEU A 21 -1.03 5.61 -0.02
CA LEU A 21 -0.81 4.88 1.23
C LEU A 21 -2.05 4.93 2.14
N LYS A 22 -2.69 6.10 2.26
CA LYS A 22 -3.91 6.25 3.06
C LYS A 22 -5.05 5.43 2.48
N GLU A 23 -5.28 5.51 1.16
CA GLU A 23 -6.31 4.72 0.48
C GLU A 23 -6.14 3.21 0.74
N LEU A 24 -4.93 2.69 0.54
CA LEU A 24 -4.63 1.27 0.74
C LEU A 24 -4.82 0.81 2.20
N LYS A 25 -4.51 1.68 3.18
CA LYS A 25 -4.76 1.38 4.59
C LYS A 25 -6.25 1.34 4.90
N THR A 26 -7.03 2.27 4.37
CA THR A 26 -8.49 2.27 4.54
C THR A 26 -9.12 1.02 3.93
N GLU A 27 -8.69 0.63 2.73
CA GLU A 27 -9.15 -0.59 2.07
C GLU A 27 -8.78 -1.84 2.88
N LEU A 28 -7.57 -1.90 3.43
CA LEU A 28 -7.14 -3.00 4.28
C LEU A 28 -8.00 -3.14 5.54
N ILE A 29 -8.37 -2.02 6.18
CA ILE A 29 -9.23 -2.01 7.36
C ILE A 29 -10.61 -2.56 7.01
N SER A 30 -11.19 -2.10 5.89
CA SER A 30 -12.50 -2.57 5.43
C SER A 30 -12.49 -4.08 5.14
N LEU A 31 -11.46 -4.59 4.45
CA LEU A 31 -11.32 -6.02 4.18
C LEU A 31 -11.12 -6.83 5.47
N ASN A 32 -10.33 -6.34 6.43
CA ASN A 32 -10.17 -7.02 7.71
C ASN A 32 -11.48 -7.04 8.51
N ALA A 33 -12.30 -5.98 8.43
CA ALA A 33 -13.62 -5.96 9.07
C ALA A 33 -14.55 -7.01 8.46
N GLN A 34 -14.57 -7.15 7.14
CA GLN A 34 -15.32 -8.22 6.45
C GLN A 34 -14.84 -9.62 6.90
N VAL A 35 -13.53 -9.84 6.96
CA VAL A 35 -12.97 -11.11 7.43
C VAL A 35 -13.36 -11.38 8.88
N ALA A 36 -13.32 -10.37 9.75
CA ALA A 36 -13.71 -10.49 11.15
C ALA A 36 -15.21 -10.78 11.34
N MET A 37 -16.06 -10.29 10.44
CA MET A 37 -17.50 -10.61 10.41
C MET A 37 -17.78 -12.03 9.90
N GLY A 38 -16.76 -12.79 9.51
CA GLY A 38 -16.90 -14.14 8.96
C GLY A 38 -17.37 -14.17 7.51
N THR A 39 -17.45 -13.01 6.85
CA THR A 39 -17.72 -12.96 5.40
C THR A 39 -16.47 -13.37 4.62
N ALA A 40 -16.65 -14.33 3.72
CA ALA A 40 -15.60 -14.75 2.81
C ALA A 40 -15.23 -13.57 1.88
N PRO A 41 -13.97 -13.13 1.84
CA PRO A 41 -13.56 -12.09 0.91
C PRO A 41 -13.65 -12.60 -0.52
N GLU A 42 -14.17 -11.78 -1.45
CA GLU A 42 -14.28 -12.13 -2.88
C GLU A 42 -12.95 -12.57 -3.50
N ASN A 43 -11.84 -12.01 -3.00
CA ASN A 43 -10.51 -12.40 -3.41
C ASN A 43 -9.60 -12.59 -2.18
N PRO A 44 -9.29 -13.84 -1.78
CA PRO A 44 -8.44 -14.11 -0.62
C PRO A 44 -7.01 -13.58 -0.78
N GLY A 45 -6.53 -13.42 -2.02
CA GLY A 45 -5.20 -12.86 -2.31
C GLY A 45 -5.09 -11.36 -2.04
N LYS A 46 -6.22 -10.63 -2.07
CA LYS A 46 -6.26 -9.16 -2.09
C LYS A 46 -5.60 -8.52 -0.87
N ILE A 47 -5.85 -9.07 0.32
CA ILE A 47 -5.23 -8.61 1.57
C ILE A 47 -3.69 -8.70 1.48
N GLY A 48 -3.17 -9.81 0.96
CA GLY A 48 -1.73 -10.00 0.78
C GLY A 48 -1.13 -9.07 -0.27
N GLU A 49 -1.88 -8.74 -1.32
CA GLU A 49 -1.46 -7.78 -2.35
C GLU A 49 -1.42 -6.34 -1.84
N ILE A 50 -2.43 -5.93 -1.05
CA ILE A 50 -2.48 -4.61 -0.41
C ILE A 50 -1.32 -4.46 0.58
N LYS A 51 -1.10 -5.45 1.48
CA LYS A 51 0.00 -5.44 2.44
C LYS A 51 1.37 -5.30 1.75
N ARG A 52 1.60 -6.05 0.67
CA ARG A 52 2.84 -5.94 -0.13
C ARG A 52 2.99 -4.59 -0.80
N THR A 53 1.91 -3.99 -1.26
CA THR A 53 1.95 -2.66 -1.91
C THR A 53 2.23 -1.56 -0.89
N ILE A 54 1.61 -1.61 0.29
CA ILE A 54 1.91 -0.73 1.44
C ILE A 54 3.38 -0.83 1.82
N ALA A 55 3.93 -2.04 1.96
CA ALA A 55 5.33 -2.24 2.31
C ALA A 55 6.27 -1.58 1.30
N ARG A 56 6.01 -1.73 -0.01
CA ARG A 56 6.80 -1.06 -1.06
C ARG A 56 6.72 0.45 -0.98
N ILE A 57 5.53 1.01 -0.76
CA ILE A 57 5.36 2.46 -0.62
C ILE A 57 6.21 2.99 0.54
N LEU A 58 6.14 2.34 1.72
CA LEU A 58 6.94 2.72 2.88
C LEU A 58 8.45 2.63 2.61
N THR A 59 8.89 1.58 1.91
CA THR A 59 10.30 1.46 1.49
C THR A 59 10.74 2.61 0.59
N ILE A 60 9.94 2.99 -0.40
CA ILE A 60 10.27 4.12 -1.29
C ILE A 60 10.28 5.44 -0.53
N GLN A 61 9.29 5.69 0.34
CA GLN A 61 9.27 6.90 1.17
C GLN A 61 10.51 7.00 2.07
N ASN A 62 10.95 5.88 2.66
CA ASN A 62 12.18 5.86 3.45
C ASN A 62 13.42 6.17 2.59
N GLN A 63 13.50 5.60 1.38
CA GLN A 63 14.61 5.88 0.46
C GLN A 63 14.67 7.37 0.07
N MET A 64 13.52 7.99 -0.25
CA MET A 64 13.45 9.42 -0.60
C MET A 64 13.73 10.34 0.60
N GLY A 65 13.29 9.94 1.81
CA GLY A 65 13.54 10.68 3.04
C GLY A 65 14.99 10.63 3.52
N ASP A 66 15.73 9.56 3.21
CA ASP A 66 17.17 9.47 3.45
C ASP A 66 17.96 10.32 2.44
N GLU A 67 17.54 10.40 1.17
CA GLU A 67 18.14 11.28 0.15
C GLU A 67 17.97 12.78 0.46
N SER A 68 16.94 13.16 1.23
CA SER A 68 16.68 14.55 1.61
C SER A 68 17.51 15.04 2.81
N LYS A 69 18.29 14.15 3.44
CA LYS A 69 19.10 14.43 4.63
C LYS A 69 20.62 14.46 4.37
N VAL A 70 21.04 14.36 3.12
CA VAL A 70 22.45 14.42 2.67
C VAL A 70 22.64 15.67 1.83
#